data_AF-A0A498MHU4-F1
#
_entry.id   AF-A0A498MHU4-F1
#
_cell.length_a   1.000
_cell.length_b   1.000
_cell.length_c   1.000
_cell.angle_alpha   90.00
_cell.angle_beta   90.00
_cell.angle_gamma   90.00
#
_symmetry.space_group_name_H-M   'P 1'
#
loop_
_entity.id
_entity.type
_entity.pdbx_description
1 polymer ?
#
loop_
_entity_poly.entity_id
_entity_poly.type
_entity_poly.pdbx_seq_one_letter_code
_entity_poly.pdbx_strand_id
1 'polypeptide(L)'
;MILPILLYGSETWVILKQDLNKLEVFQMRCLRQILQVSLRDRISNNEIRHRCHDQSSIDKQIQRRQLRWFGHVCRMSDHRLPHRLLWRQCPDHWRIRRDAPKKIWVKQIEHDLKSRRLNFEQAKTVATDRQA
;
A
#
# COMPACT_ATOMS: atom_id res chain seq x y z
N MET A 1 -14.95 -5.76 13.40
CA MET A 1 -13.66 -5.30 12.83
C MET A 1 -13.31 -6.17 11.62
N ILE A 2 -13.24 -5.64 10.39
CA ILE A 2 -13.03 -6.46 9.17
C ILE A 2 -11.82 -6.01 8.34
N LEU A 3 -11.55 -4.70 8.24
CA LEU A 3 -10.43 -4.17 7.45
C LEU A 3 -9.04 -4.77 7.77
N PRO A 4 -8.67 -5.11 9.02
CA PRO A 4 -7.38 -5.76 9.29
C PRO A 4 -7.24 -7.15 8.64
N ILE A 5 -8.34 -7.90 8.53
CA ILE A 5 -8.39 -9.23 7.92
C ILE A 5 -8.34 -9.10 6.40
N LEU A 6 -9.17 -8.19 5.85
CA LEU A 6 -9.23 -7.92 4.40
C LEU A 6 -7.92 -7.36 3.82
N LEU A 7 -7.14 -6.64 4.63
CA LEU A 7 -5.84 -6.07 4.25
C LEU A 7 -4.63 -6.91 4.72
N TYR A 8 -4.86 -8.14 5.21
CA TYR A 8 -3.78 -9.08 5.47
C TYR A 8 -3.00 -9.40 4.18
N GLY A 9 -1.67 -9.50 4.26
CA GLY A 9 -0.81 -9.72 3.09
C GLY A 9 -0.64 -8.52 2.14
N SER A 10 -1.46 -7.46 2.23
CA SER A 10 -1.37 -6.28 1.35
C SER A 10 -0.01 -5.55 1.37
N GLU A 11 0.82 -5.82 2.37
CA GLU A 11 2.17 -5.30 2.57
C GLU A 11 3.17 -5.81 1.51
N THR A 12 2.99 -7.02 0.98
CA THR A 12 3.92 -7.67 0.04
C THR A 12 3.37 -7.82 -1.38
N TRP A 13 2.07 -7.59 -1.60
CA TRP A 13 1.42 -7.78 -2.89
C TRP A 13 1.43 -6.52 -3.76
N VAL A 14 1.51 -6.70 -5.08
CA VAL A 14 1.27 -5.63 -6.05
C VAL A 14 -0.24 -5.43 -6.21
N ILE A 15 -0.73 -4.20 -6.08
CA ILE A 15 -2.16 -3.93 -6.19
C ILE A 15 -2.51 -3.30 -7.53
N LEU A 16 -3.47 -3.91 -8.23
CA LEU A 16 -4.06 -3.38 -9.46
C LEU A 16 -5.17 -2.39 -9.12
N LYS A 17 -5.38 -1.39 -9.99
CA LYS A 17 -6.43 -0.36 -9.81
C LYS A 17 -7.83 -0.98 -9.69
N GLN A 18 -8.08 -2.09 -10.40
CA GLN A 18 -9.36 -2.79 -10.33
C GLN A 18 -9.64 -3.37 -8.93
N ASP A 19 -8.63 -3.92 -8.26
CA ASP A 19 -8.80 -4.53 -6.93
C ASP A 19 -8.86 -3.47 -5.83
N LEU A 20 -8.08 -2.39 -5.96
CA LEU A 20 -8.22 -1.20 -5.12
C LEU A 20 -9.65 -0.64 -5.17
N ASN A 21 -10.23 -0.49 -6.37
CA ASN A 21 -11.61 -0.05 -6.54
C ASN A 21 -12.61 -1.01 -5.85
N LYS A 22 -12.45 -2.34 -5.97
CA LYS A 22 -13.31 -3.32 -5.28
C LYS A 22 -13.23 -3.17 -3.76
N LEU A 23 -12.02 -3.01 -3.21
CA LEU A 23 -11.80 -2.82 -1.78
C LEU A 23 -12.36 -1.48 -1.28
N GLU A 24 -12.26 -0.41 -2.06
CA GLU A 24 -12.84 0.89 -1.74
C GLU A 24 -14.38 0.85 -1.75
N VAL A 25 -15.00 0.20 -2.73
CA VAL A 25 -16.45 -0.02 -2.77
C VAL A 25 -16.91 -0.85 -1.56
N PHE A 26 -16.16 -1.89 -1.18
CA PHE A 26 -16.43 -2.66 0.03
C PHE A 26 -16.33 -1.78 1.29
N GLN A 27 -15.27 -0.99 1.44
CA GLN A 27 -15.10 -0.06 2.55
C GLN A 27 -16.30 0.90 2.65
N MET A 28 -16.65 1.56 1.54
CA MET A 28 -17.75 2.53 1.52
C MET A 28 -19.11 1.89 1.81
N ARG A 29 -19.35 0.64 1.38
CA ARG A 29 -20.54 -0.13 1.75
C ARG A 29 -20.61 -0.38 3.26
N CYS A 30 -19.51 -0.78 3.89
CA CYS A 30 -19.45 -0.96 5.33
C CYS A 30 -19.66 0.36 6.10
N LEU A 31 -19.06 1.47 5.67
CA LEU A 31 -19.23 2.77 6.33
C LEU A 31 -20.67 3.28 6.20
N ARG A 32 -21.30 3.15 5.03
CA ARG A 32 -22.72 3.46 4.82
C ARG A 32 -23.63 2.63 5.74
N GLN A 33 -23.36 1.33 5.87
CA GLN A 33 -24.11 0.46 6.77
C GLN A 33 -23.93 0.82 8.26
N ILE A 34 -22.73 1.23 8.69
CA ILE A 34 -22.46 1.69 10.07
C ILE A 34 -23.22 2.99 10.38
N LEU A 35 -23.26 3.94 9.44
CA LEU A 35 -24.00 5.19 9.58
C LEU A 35 -25.52 5.06 9.28
N GLN A 36 -26.00 3.87 8.92
CA GLN A 36 -27.36 3.62 8.43
C GLN A 36 -27.77 4.50 7.21
N VAL A 37 -26.79 5.00 6.45
CA VAL A 37 -26.97 5.88 5.29
C VAL A 37 -27.18 5.06 4.01
N SER A 38 -28.20 5.40 3.23
CA SER A 38 -28.50 4.77 1.96
C SER A 38 -27.67 5.35 0.80
N LEU A 39 -27.95 4.90 -0.43
CA LEU A 39 -27.46 5.57 -1.65
C LEU A 39 -28.42 6.68 -2.13
N ARG A 40 -29.68 6.71 -1.65
CA ARG A 40 -30.69 7.70 -2.05
C ARG A 40 -30.41 9.08 -1.45
N ASP A 41 -29.76 9.11 -0.27
CA ASP A 41 -29.44 10.33 0.47
C ASP A 41 -28.33 11.17 -0.18
N ARG A 42 -27.71 10.67 -1.26
CA ARG A 42 -26.67 11.31 -2.08
C ARG A 42 -25.43 11.84 -1.32
N ILE A 43 -25.29 11.53 -0.03
CA ILE A 43 -24.15 11.92 0.81
C ILE A 43 -22.83 11.43 0.17
N SER A 44 -21.86 12.35 0.08
CA SER A 44 -20.57 12.10 -0.57
C SER A 44 -19.72 11.08 0.20
N ASN A 45 -18.85 10.37 -0.52
CA ASN A 45 -17.97 9.39 0.12
C ASN A 45 -16.95 10.03 1.08
N ASN A 46 -16.60 11.31 0.88
CA ASN A 46 -15.72 12.04 1.79
C ASN A 46 -16.44 12.42 3.10
N GLU A 47 -17.69 12.87 3.02
CA GLU A 47 -18.50 13.19 4.20
C GLU A 47 -18.79 11.94 5.06
N ILE A 48 -19.01 10.79 4.42
CA ILE A 48 -19.13 9.50 5.13
C ILE A 48 -17.83 9.08 5.82
N ARG A 49 -16.66 9.40 5.24
CA ARG A 49 -15.36 9.13 5.88
C ARG A 49 -15.14 10.04 7.09
N HIS A 50 -15.42 11.33 6.95
CA HIS A 50 -15.36 12.33 8.02
C HIS A 50 -16.22 11.92 9.22
N ARG A 51 -17.51 11.60 8.99
CA ARG A 51 -18.45 11.07 10.01
C ARG A 51 -17.99 9.76 10.68
N CYS A 52 -17.12 8.99 10.03
CA CYS A 52 -16.54 7.75 10.57
C CYS A 52 -15.12 7.97 11.15
N HIS A 53 -14.90 9.08 11.87
CA HIS A 53 -13.60 9.49 12.44
C HIS A 53 -12.50 9.61 11.39
N ASP A 54 -12.75 10.43 10.35
CA ASP A 54 -11.83 10.69 9.23
C ASP A 54 -11.24 9.42 8.60
N GLN A 55 -12.10 8.43 8.38
CA GLN A 55 -11.67 7.10 7.95
C GLN A 55 -10.90 7.15 6.63
N SER A 56 -9.57 6.97 6.75
CA SER A 56 -8.63 6.88 5.64
C SER A 56 -9.10 5.88 4.56
N SER A 57 -9.01 6.31 3.29
CA SER A 57 -9.28 5.48 2.12
C SER A 57 -8.33 4.28 2.05
N ILE A 58 -8.78 3.19 1.43
CA ILE A 58 -8.01 1.94 1.31
C ILE A 58 -6.62 2.16 0.71
N ASP A 59 -6.50 3.04 -0.30
CA ASP A 59 -5.24 3.44 -0.94
C ASP A 59 -4.21 3.91 0.10
N LYS A 60 -4.59 4.84 0.97
CA LYS A 60 -3.74 5.40 2.03
C LYS A 60 -3.44 4.37 3.11
N GLN A 61 -4.38 3.49 3.42
CA GLN A 61 -4.16 2.41 4.40
C GLN A 61 -3.13 1.40 3.89
N ILE A 62 -3.23 0.98 2.64
CA ILE A 62 -2.30 0.02 2.02
C ILE A 62 -0.95 0.66 1.77
N GLN A 63 -0.88 1.88 1.22
CA GLN A 63 0.37 2.62 1.08
C GLN A 63 1.12 2.72 2.43
N ARG A 64 0.42 3.11 3.50
CA ARG A 64 1.00 3.21 4.85
C ARG A 64 1.53 1.86 5.36
N ARG A 65 0.84 0.76 5.04
CA ARG A 65 1.27 -0.61 5.37
C ARG A 65 2.51 -1.01 4.58
N GLN A 66 2.49 -0.88 3.26
CA GLN A 66 3.58 -1.21 2.35
C GLN A 66 4.87 -0.41 2.66
N LEU A 67 4.74 0.88 2.97
CA LEU A 67 5.90 1.70 3.38
C LEU A 67 6.41 1.37 4.79
N ARG A 68 5.54 0.94 5.73
CA ARG A 68 6.00 0.39 7.02
C ARG A 68 6.75 -0.92 6.84
N TRP A 69 6.29 -1.80 5.95
CA TRP A 69 6.98 -3.04 5.61
C TRP A 69 8.32 -2.77 4.90
N PHE A 70 8.35 -1.88 3.91
CA PHE A 70 9.59 -1.42 3.26
C PHE A 70 10.61 -0.92 4.30
N GLY A 71 10.21 0.01 5.18
CA GLY A 71 11.10 0.50 6.23
C GLY A 71 11.50 -0.56 7.27
N HIS A 72 10.71 -1.60 7.47
CA HIS A 72 11.12 -2.77 8.27
C HIS A 72 12.18 -3.61 7.53
N VAL A 73 12.02 -3.82 6.22
CA VAL A 73 13.02 -4.51 5.37
C VAL A 73 14.33 -3.72 5.27
N CYS A 74 14.29 -2.39 5.18
CA CYS A 74 15.49 -1.53 5.25
C CYS A 74 16.28 -1.65 6.57
N ARG A 75 15.65 -2.12 7.65
CA ARG A 75 16.26 -2.36 8.96
C ARG A 75 16.51 -3.86 9.23
N MET A 76 16.26 -4.74 8.27
CA MET A 76 16.70 -6.13 8.36
C MET A 76 18.19 -6.24 8.05
N SER A 77 18.87 -7.16 8.70
CA SER A 77 20.25 -7.54 8.39
C SER A 77 20.38 -8.16 6.99
N ASP A 78 21.50 -7.88 6.32
CA ASP A 78 21.81 -8.27 4.94
C ASP A 78 21.73 -9.77 4.65
N HIS A 79 21.83 -10.64 5.67
CA HIS A 79 21.65 -12.08 5.50
C HIS A 79 20.18 -12.51 5.33
N ARG A 80 19.19 -11.67 5.71
CA ARG A 80 17.76 -12.02 5.62
C ARG A 80 17.26 -12.04 4.19
N LEU A 81 16.41 -13.03 3.86
CA LEU A 81 15.87 -13.20 2.51
C LEU A 81 15.09 -11.98 1.98
N PRO A 82 14.23 -11.27 2.75
CA PRO A 82 13.54 -10.08 2.25
C PRO A 82 14.50 -8.94 1.88
N HIS A 83 15.58 -8.74 2.65
CA HIS A 83 16.63 -7.76 2.34
C HIS A 83 17.37 -8.18 1.05
N ARG A 84 17.91 -9.40 1.01
CA ARG A 84 18.63 -9.91 -0.17
C ARG A 84 17.79 -9.89 -1.44
N LEU A 85 16.48 -10.14 -1.35
CA LEU A 85 15.58 -10.11 -2.50
C LEU A 85 15.35 -8.67 -3.01
N LEU A 86 15.25 -7.69 -2.11
CA LEU A 86 14.96 -6.30 -2.45
C LEU A 86 16.16 -5.58 -3.09
N TRP A 87 17.38 -5.86 -2.60
CA TRP A 87 18.63 -5.34 -3.17
C TRP A 87 19.30 -6.32 -4.17
N ARG A 88 18.57 -7.33 -4.66
CA ARG A 88 19.10 -8.27 -5.67
C ARG A 88 19.26 -7.58 -7.03
N GLN A 89 20.49 -7.52 -7.54
CA GLN A 89 20.72 -7.17 -8.94
C GLN A 89 20.08 -8.22 -9.86
N CYS A 90 19.33 -7.75 -10.85
CA CYS A 90 18.71 -8.58 -11.87
C CYS A 90 19.78 -8.99 -12.90
N PRO A 91 20.00 -10.29 -13.20
CA PRO A 91 21.00 -10.70 -14.19
C PRO A 91 20.69 -10.14 -15.58
N ASP A 92 21.70 -9.78 -16.37
CA ASP A 92 21.52 -9.14 -17.69
C ASP A 92 20.76 -10.03 -18.70
N HIS A 93 20.87 -11.35 -18.55
CA HIS A 93 20.15 -12.33 -19.36
C HIS A 93 18.70 -12.57 -18.89
N TRP A 94 18.26 -11.99 -17.76
CA TRP A 94 16.92 -12.20 -17.21
C TRP A 94 15.86 -11.41 -17.99
N ARG A 95 15.16 -12.11 -18.89
CA ARG A 95 14.05 -11.55 -19.67
C ARG A 95 12.72 -11.81 -18.98
N ILE A 96 12.03 -10.74 -18.60
CA ILE A 96 10.64 -10.80 -18.13
C ILE A 96 9.75 -11.37 -19.25
N ARG A 97 8.93 -12.40 -18.94
CA ARG A 97 7.98 -12.98 -19.91
C ARG A 97 7.00 -11.90 -20.40
N ARG A 98 6.60 -11.94 -21.68
CA ARG A 98 5.72 -10.92 -22.29
C ARG A 98 4.41 -10.71 -21.52
N ASP A 99 3.89 -11.79 -20.94
CA ASP A 99 2.60 -11.88 -20.25
C ASP A 99 2.72 -11.67 -18.73
N ALA A 100 3.92 -11.38 -18.22
CA ALA A 100 4.12 -11.12 -16.80
C ALA A 100 3.52 -9.76 -16.38
N PRO A 101 3.06 -9.61 -15.12
CA PRO A 101 2.56 -8.35 -14.60
C PRO A 101 3.59 -7.22 -14.72
N LYS A 102 3.30 -6.21 -15.56
CA LYS A 102 4.19 -5.06 -15.80
C LYS A 102 4.38 -4.15 -14.57
N LYS A 103 3.49 -4.25 -13.58
CA LYS A 103 3.61 -3.55 -12.30
C LYS A 103 4.36 -4.44 -11.30
N ILE A 104 5.44 -3.92 -10.76
CA ILE A 104 6.35 -4.60 -9.81
C ILE A 104 6.24 -3.92 -8.45
N TRP A 105 6.41 -4.65 -7.35
CA TRP A 105 6.26 -4.12 -5.98
C TRP A 105 7.22 -2.94 -5.71
N VAL A 106 8.49 -3.05 -6.13
CA VAL A 106 9.47 -1.96 -6.05
C VAL A 106 8.98 -0.69 -6.76
N LYS A 107 8.42 -0.82 -7.98
CA LYS A 107 7.85 0.31 -8.73
C LYS A 107 6.57 0.90 -8.10
N GLN A 108 5.87 0.12 -7.27
CA GLN A 108 4.77 0.63 -6.44
C GLN A 108 5.33 1.47 -5.28
N ILE A 109 6.32 0.94 -4.54
CA ILE A 109 7.03 1.67 -3.48
C ILE A 109 7.67 2.97 -4.01
N GLU A 110 8.32 2.95 -5.17
CA GLU A 110 8.85 4.17 -5.81
C GLU A 110 7.77 5.22 -6.09
N HIS A 111 6.58 4.82 -6.50
CA HIS A 111 5.45 5.72 -6.74
C HIS A 111 4.91 6.30 -5.41
N ASP A 112 4.82 5.45 -4.38
CA ASP A 112 4.37 5.82 -3.03
C ASP A 112 5.39 6.71 -2.28
N LEU A 113 6.69 6.56 -2.55
CA LEU A 113 7.74 7.45 -2.07
C LEU A 113 7.75 8.79 -2.83
N LYS A 114 7.48 8.79 -4.14
CA LYS A 114 7.29 10.02 -4.93
C LYS A 114 6.11 10.85 -4.43
N SER A 115 5.01 10.25 -3.97
CA SER A 115 3.91 11.00 -3.34
C SER A 115 4.29 11.64 -2.00
N ARG A 116 5.47 11.31 -1.45
CA ARG A 116 6.08 11.89 -0.23
C ARG A 116 7.34 12.70 -0.51
N ARG A 117 7.67 12.95 -1.79
CA ARG A 117 8.90 13.64 -2.25
C ARG A 117 10.21 12.96 -1.81
N LEU A 118 10.21 11.65 -1.61
CA LEU A 118 11.39 10.86 -1.25
C LEU A 118 11.87 10.00 -2.42
N ASN A 119 13.19 9.92 -2.59
CA ASN A 119 13.84 8.90 -3.44
C ASN A 119 14.07 7.60 -2.66
N PHE A 120 14.34 6.49 -3.36
CA PHE A 120 14.50 5.16 -2.75
C PHE A 120 15.64 5.12 -1.70
N GLU A 121 16.83 5.66 -2.03
CA GLU A 121 17.96 5.72 -1.09
C GLU A 121 17.71 6.69 0.08
N GLN A 122 17.06 7.84 -0.18
CA GLN A 122 16.65 8.76 0.89
C GLN A 122 15.67 8.08 1.87
N ALA A 123 14.74 7.29 1.33
CA ALA A 123 13.78 6.52 2.13
C ALA A 123 14.46 5.36 2.89
N LYS A 124 15.55 4.78 2.37
CA LYS A 124 16.41 3.84 3.11
C LYS A 124 17.08 4.56 4.30
N THR A 125 17.68 5.74 4.09
CA THR A 125 18.28 6.54 5.17
C THR A 125 17.25 6.91 6.24
N VAL A 126 16.11 7.46 5.85
CA VAL A 126 15.00 7.83 6.76
C VAL A 126 14.38 6.61 7.45
N ALA A 127 14.44 5.42 6.86
CA ALA A 127 14.01 4.19 7.52
C ALA A 127 15.04 3.65 8.52
N THR A 128 16.33 3.90 8.31
CA THR A 128 17.39 3.50 9.24
C THR A 128 17.49 4.46 10.44
N ASP A 129 17.26 5.75 10.21
CA ASP A 129 17.14 6.73 11.29
C ASP A 129 15.99 6.35 12.25
N ARG A 130 16.20 6.67 13.53
CA ARG A 130 15.33 6.31 14.65
C ARG A 130 14.69 7.54 15.31
N GLN A 131 14.97 8.75 14.80
CA GLN A 131 14.51 10.03 15.33
C GLN A 131 13.71 10.83 14.28
N ALA A 132 12.54 10.33 13.91
CA ALA A 132 11.52 11.02 13.10
C ALA A 132 10.10 10.49 13.41
#